data_AF-A0A016QUG5-F1
#
_entry.id   AF-A0A016QUG5-F1
#
_cell.length_a   1.000
_cell.length_b   1.000
_cell.length_c   1.000
_cell.angle_alpha   90.00
_cell.angle_beta   90.00
_cell.angle_gamma   90.00
#
_symmetry.space_group_name_H-M   'P 1'
#
loop_
_entity.id
_entity.type
_entity.pdbx_description
1 polymer ?
#
loop_
_entity_poly.entity_id
_entity_poly.type
_entity_poly.pdbx_seq_one_letter_code
_entity_poly.pdbx_strand_id
1 'polypeptide(L)'
;MSELASREAALDAQIEAAREEARRSVEAAEAEAARILAQAQTQAQALQAEHDQQLAAETQRIRDEARARAEEGAQATRARAGSRVQQAAEYILRAVLP
;
A
#
# COMPACT_ATOMS: atom_id res chain seq x y z
N MET A 1 -48.46 9.81 55.36
CA MET A 1 -47.13 10.28 54.89
C MET A 1 -46.21 9.08 54.61
N SER A 2 -46.65 8.03 53.90
CA SER A 2 -45.78 6.84 53.70
C SER A 2 -45.79 6.27 52.28
N GLU A 3 -46.87 6.43 51.51
CA GLU A 3 -46.97 5.83 50.18
C GLU A 3 -46.35 6.69 49.07
N LEU A 4 -46.41 8.03 49.20
CA LEU A 4 -45.74 8.95 48.29
C LEU A 4 -44.21 8.89 48.45
N ALA A 5 -43.73 8.85 49.69
CA ALA A 5 -42.29 8.77 49.99
C ALA A 5 -41.68 7.43 49.57
N SER A 6 -42.41 6.31 49.71
CA SER A 6 -41.93 5.01 49.23
C SER A 6 -41.89 4.95 47.70
N ARG A 7 -42.86 5.58 47.03
CA ARG A 7 -42.91 5.65 45.56
C ARG A 7 -41.81 6.55 45.00
N GLU A 8 -41.50 7.66 45.67
CA GLU A 8 -40.37 8.54 45.32
C GLU A 8 -39.04 7.82 45.43
N ALA A 9 -38.77 7.14 46.56
CA ALA A 9 -37.55 6.35 46.75
C ALA A 9 -37.41 5.21 45.71
N ALA A 10 -38.52 4.57 45.33
CA ALA A 10 -38.52 3.54 44.30
C ALA A 10 -38.27 4.09 42.89
N LEU A 11 -38.69 5.32 42.60
CA LEU A 11 -38.41 5.99 41.33
C LEU A 11 -36.94 6.45 41.27
N ASP A 12 -36.41 6.99 42.36
CA ASP A 12 -35.00 7.37 42.43
C ASP A 12 -34.08 6.17 42.24
N ALA A 13 -34.39 5.03 42.87
CA ALA A 13 -33.64 3.79 42.67
C ALA A 13 -33.69 3.29 41.20
N GLN A 14 -34.84 3.45 40.52
CA GLN A 14 -34.97 3.10 39.11
C GLN A 14 -34.18 4.04 38.20
N ILE A 15 -34.16 5.34 38.51
CA ILE A 15 -33.38 6.34 37.76
C ILE A 15 -31.89 6.05 37.88
N GLU A 16 -31.40 5.77 39.08
CA GLU A 16 -29.98 5.44 39.30
C GLU A 16 -29.59 4.12 38.63
N ALA A 17 -30.45 3.10 38.69
CA ALA A 17 -30.23 1.86 37.96
C ALA A 17 -30.16 2.08 36.43
N ALA A 18 -31.07 2.88 35.88
CA ALA A 18 -31.09 3.21 34.46
C ALA A 18 -29.86 4.04 34.03
N ARG A 19 -29.38 4.95 34.89
CA ARG A 19 -28.15 5.72 34.65
C ARG A 19 -26.92 4.83 34.60
N GLU A 20 -26.79 3.92 35.56
CA GLU A 20 -25.68 2.98 35.60
C GLU A 20 -25.70 2.01 34.40
N GLU A 21 -26.87 1.54 33.99
CA GLU A 21 -27.02 0.71 32.80
C GLU A 21 -26.64 1.48 31.52
N ALA A 22 -27.12 2.72 31.37
CA ALA A 22 -26.77 3.58 30.25
C ALA A 22 -25.26 3.84 30.20
N ARG A 23 -24.64 4.12 31.35
CA ARG A 23 -23.19 4.32 31.46
C ARG A 23 -22.41 3.08 31.02
N ARG A 24 -22.78 1.90 31.50
CA ARG A 24 -22.13 0.64 31.09
C ARG A 24 -22.28 0.37 29.60
N SER A 25 -23.45 0.69 29.03
CA SER A 25 -23.70 0.56 27.59
C SER A 25 -22.79 1.47 26.77
N VAL A 26 -22.63 2.73 27.19
CA VAL A 26 -21.70 3.68 26.55
C VAL A 26 -20.26 3.21 26.67
N GLU A 27 -19.81 2.84 27.88
CA GLU A 27 -18.44 2.34 28.10
C GLU A 27 -18.12 1.11 27.24
N ALA A 28 -19.09 0.19 27.10
CA ALA A 28 -18.94 -0.99 26.24
C ALA A 28 -18.86 -0.60 24.74
N ALA A 29 -19.71 0.33 24.29
CA ALA A 29 -19.69 0.81 22.91
C ALA A 29 -18.39 1.55 22.57
N GLU A 30 -17.87 2.36 23.49
CA GLU A 30 -16.59 3.05 23.33
C GLU A 30 -15.42 2.07 23.26
N ALA A 31 -15.40 1.05 24.11
CA ALA A 31 -14.37 0.02 24.09
C ALA A 31 -14.40 -0.78 22.77
N GLU A 32 -15.59 -1.12 22.27
CA GLU A 32 -15.74 -1.81 20.99
C GLU A 32 -15.29 -0.93 19.82
N ALA A 33 -15.68 0.36 19.82
CA ALA A 33 -15.26 1.31 18.80
C ALA A 33 -13.73 1.49 18.77
N ALA A 34 -13.10 1.61 19.94
CA ALA A 34 -11.65 1.71 20.07
C ALA A 34 -10.96 0.45 19.54
N ARG A 35 -11.51 -0.74 19.83
CA ARG A 35 -11.01 -2.02 19.31
C ARG A 35 -11.10 -2.09 17.78
N ILE A 36 -12.25 -1.72 17.21
CA ILE A 36 -12.45 -1.72 15.76
C ILE A 36 -11.46 -0.76 15.09
N LEU A 37 -11.26 0.43 15.65
CA LEU A 37 -10.33 1.42 15.11
C LEU A 37 -8.87 0.92 15.16
N ALA A 38 -8.45 0.33 16.28
CA ALA A 38 -7.11 -0.24 16.42
C ALA A 38 -6.88 -1.40 15.43
N GLN A 39 -7.88 -2.25 15.23
CA GLN A 39 -7.82 -3.34 14.27
C GLN A 39 -7.75 -2.82 12.83
N ALA A 40 -8.55 -1.81 12.49
CA ALA A 40 -8.53 -1.17 11.17
C ALA A 40 -7.18 -0.50 10.87
N GLN A 41 -6.60 0.20 11.85
CA GLN A 41 -5.26 0.79 11.73
C GLN A 41 -4.19 -0.27 11.49
N THR A 42 -4.24 -1.38 12.23
CA THR A 42 -3.31 -2.50 12.06
C THR A 42 -3.42 -3.11 10.66
N GLN A 43 -4.65 -3.32 10.16
CA GLN A 43 -4.88 -3.83 8.81
C GLN A 43 -4.38 -2.85 7.75
N ALA A 44 -4.63 -1.55 7.91
CA ALA A 44 -4.14 -0.53 6.99
C ALA A 44 -2.61 -0.49 6.92
N GLN A 45 -1.93 -0.61 8.06
CA GLN A 45 -0.46 -0.67 8.12
C GLN A 45 0.08 -1.93 7.44
N ALA A 46 -0.55 -3.09 7.66
CA ALA A 46 -0.17 -4.34 7.00
C ALA A 46 -0.33 -4.24 5.48
N LEU A 47 -1.46 -3.71 5.01
CA LEU A 47 -1.73 -3.51 3.59
C LEU A 47 -0.74 -2.53 2.95
N GLN A 48 -0.40 -1.44 3.65
CA GLN A 48 0.61 -0.49 3.18
C GLN A 48 1.97 -1.16 3.03
N ALA A 49 2.40 -1.93 4.04
CA ALA A 49 3.68 -2.64 3.99
C ALA A 49 3.74 -3.68 2.85
N GLU A 50 2.63 -4.40 2.62
CA GLU A 50 2.51 -5.33 1.50
C GLU A 50 2.63 -4.60 0.16
N HIS A 51 1.91 -3.49 -0.02
CA HIS A 51 1.98 -2.69 -1.24
C HIS A 51 3.36 -2.10 -1.48
N ASP A 52 4.05 -1.62 -0.44
CA ASP A 52 5.41 -1.09 -0.57
C ASP A 52 6.39 -2.17 -1.04
N GLN A 53 6.26 -3.40 -0.53
CA GLN A 53 7.06 -4.55 -0.97
C GLN A 53 6.76 -4.93 -2.42
N GLN A 54 5.47 -5.00 -2.79
CA GLN A 54 5.05 -5.29 -4.16
C GLN A 54 5.57 -4.21 -5.13
N LEU A 55 5.45 -2.93 -4.77
CA LEU A 55 5.90 -1.82 -5.58
C LEU A 55 7.43 -1.84 -5.78
N ALA A 56 8.19 -2.16 -4.72
CA ALA A 56 9.63 -2.29 -4.81
C ALA A 56 10.04 -3.44 -5.74
N ALA A 57 9.38 -4.60 -5.62
CA ALA A 57 9.63 -5.75 -6.47
C ALA A 57 9.29 -5.47 -7.94
N GLU A 58 8.14 -4.84 -8.20
CA GLU A 58 7.72 -4.46 -9.55
C GLU A 58 8.64 -3.41 -10.17
N THR A 59 9.06 -2.41 -9.38
CA THR A 59 10.02 -1.41 -9.84
C THR A 59 11.34 -2.05 -10.23
N GLN A 60 11.83 -3.01 -9.43
CA GLN A 60 13.07 -3.72 -9.73
C GLN A 60 12.92 -4.57 -11.01
N ARG A 61 11.81 -5.30 -11.16
CA ARG A 61 11.50 -6.06 -12.38
C ARG A 61 11.51 -5.17 -13.62
N ILE A 62 10.83 -4.03 -13.57
CA ILE A 62 10.79 -3.06 -14.69
C ILE A 62 12.19 -2.55 -15.02
N ARG A 63 13.01 -2.26 -14.01
CA ARG A 63 14.40 -1.81 -14.24
C ARG A 63 15.26 -2.88 -14.91
N ASP A 64 15.13 -4.12 -14.46
CA ASP A 64 15.88 -5.25 -15.03
C ASP A 64 15.46 -5.53 -16.47
N GLU A 65 14.14 -5.49 -16.76
CA GLU A 65 13.62 -5.59 -18.12
C GLU A 65 14.09 -4.45 -19.02
N ALA A 66 14.08 -3.21 -18.52
CA ALA A 66 14.55 -2.05 -19.28
C ALA A 66 16.05 -2.15 -19.58
N ARG A 67 16.85 -2.64 -18.63
CA ARG A 67 18.27 -2.87 -18.81
C ARG A 67 18.53 -3.95 -19.88
N ALA A 68 17.83 -5.08 -19.80
CA ALA A 68 17.97 -6.15 -20.79
C ALA A 68 17.65 -5.64 -22.21
N ARG A 69 16.55 -4.90 -22.37
CA ARG A 69 16.18 -4.28 -23.66
C ARG A 69 17.22 -3.28 -24.16
N ALA A 70 17.82 -2.49 -23.26
CA ALA A 70 18.88 -1.55 -23.62
C ALA A 70 20.15 -2.28 -24.08
N GLU A 71 20.53 -3.36 -23.40
CA GLU A 71 21.67 -4.20 -23.78
C GLU A 71 21.46 -4.87 -25.14
N GLU A 72 20.27 -5.44 -25.38
CA GLU A 72 19.87 -5.99 -26.68
C GLU A 72 19.92 -4.93 -27.79
N GLY A 73 19.35 -3.73 -27.54
CA GLY A 73 19.38 -2.62 -28.48
C GLY A 73 20.79 -2.15 -28.83
N ALA A 74 21.68 -2.09 -27.84
CA ALA A 74 23.07 -1.73 -28.02
C ALA A 74 23.84 -2.78 -28.84
N GLN A 75 23.63 -4.07 -28.57
CA GLN A 75 24.23 -5.17 -29.33
C GLN A 75 23.73 -5.16 -30.79
N ALA A 76 22.42 -5.00 -31.00
CA ALA A 76 21.83 -4.91 -32.33
C ALA A 76 22.36 -3.70 -33.13
N THR A 77 22.63 -2.59 -32.45
CA THR A 77 23.21 -1.38 -33.06
C THR A 77 24.67 -1.62 -33.42
N ARG A 78 25.46 -2.23 -32.52
CA ARG A 78 26.86 -2.58 -32.76
C ARG A 78 27.02 -3.54 -33.94
N ALA A 79 26.16 -4.57 -34.03
CA ALA A 79 26.17 -5.52 -35.14
C ALA A 79 25.89 -4.82 -36.48
N ARG A 80 24.88 -3.94 -36.54
CA ARG A 80 24.55 -3.14 -37.73
C ARG A 80 25.65 -2.15 -38.11
N ALA A 81 26.32 -1.55 -37.13
CA ALA A 81 27.43 -0.65 -37.38
C ALA A 81 28.65 -1.41 -37.93
N GLY A 82 28.97 -2.58 -37.37
CA GLY A 82 30.09 -3.41 -37.81
C GLY A 82 30.02 -3.78 -39.30
N SER A 83 28.83 -4.20 -39.78
CA SER A 83 28.65 -4.53 -41.19
C SER A 83 28.79 -3.32 -42.12
N ARG A 84 28.27 -2.15 -41.70
CA ARG A 84 28.42 -0.90 -42.46
C ARG A 84 29.88 -0.41 -42.50
N VAL A 85 30.62 -0.55 -41.40
CA VAL A 85 32.03 -0.17 -41.33
C VAL A 85 32.88 -1.03 -42.27
N GLN A 86 32.63 -2.35 -42.32
CA GLN A 86 33.31 -3.24 -43.27
C GLN A 86 33.04 -2.84 -44.73
N GLN A 87 31.78 -2.61 -45.09
CA GLN A 87 31.40 -2.16 -46.44
C GLN A 87 32.03 -0.80 -46.80
N ALA A 88 32.04 0.15 -45.87
CA ALA A 88 32.66 1.45 -46.07
C ALA A 88 34.19 1.32 -46.24
N ALA A 89 34.83 0.46 -45.46
CA ALA A 89 36.27 0.21 -45.56
C ALA A 89 36.64 -0.40 -46.93
N GLU A 90 35.89 -1.40 -47.41
CA GLU A 90 36.08 -1.99 -48.74
C GLU A 90 35.88 -0.97 -49.87
N TYR A 91 34.83 -0.15 -49.77
CA TYR A 91 34.56 0.90 -50.74
C TYR A 91 35.69 1.93 -50.80
N ILE A 92 36.17 2.39 -49.63
CA ILE A 92 37.30 3.31 -49.55
C ILE A 92 38.54 2.66 -50.17
N LEU A 93 38.93 1.44 -49.76
CA LEU A 93 40.10 0.75 -50.29
C LEU A 93 40.08 0.65 -51.82
N ARG A 94 38.93 0.32 -52.41
CA ARG A 94 38.76 0.27 -53.86
C ARG A 94 38.89 1.64 -54.53
N ALA A 95 38.49 2.71 -53.85
CA ALA A 95 38.59 4.08 -54.36
C ALA A 95 40.01 4.67 -54.26
N VAL A 96 40.85 4.18 -53.33
CA VAL A 96 42.24 4.68 -53.14
C VAL A 96 43.32 3.82 -53.82
N LEU A 97 42.98 2.64 -54.34
CA LEU A 97 43.91 1.82 -55.13
C LEU A 97 43.90 2.30 -56.60
N PRO A 98 45.07 2.66 -57.18
CA PRO A 98 45.20 3.15 -58.54
C PRO A 98 45.02 2.05 -59.61
#